data_AF-A0A1S1M2D1-F1
#
_entry.id   AF-A0A1S1M2D1-F1
#
_cell.length_a   1.000
_cell.length_b   1.000
_cell.length_c   1.000
_cell.angle_alpha   90.00
_cell.angle_beta   90.00
_cell.angle_gamma   90.00
#
_symmetry.space_group_name_H-M   'P 1'
#
loop_
_entity.id
_entity.type
_entity.pdbx_description
1 polymer ?
#
loop_
_entity_poly.entity_id
_entity_poly.type
_entity_poly.pdbx_seq_one_letter_code
_entity_poly.pdbx_strand_id
1 'polypeptide(L)'
;MIAMATFATGTDELKNTDGVNRPGWFVSRRVDILFVFGLGALLSAVLFAADGHKGVFLIGAVTFSLLSDLPHVLTTTARVWMDPRERSRFWAHYVISFVVVAAIVGTLWFGGWMVPLLAIWAYWQVFHVLKQHFGIINIYAAKNGYKGPRNRIKYALYAVCLAPVLYRASQGLNFSEYVVFGHRLPFSNLSVPVPPIPGFLVIGGFVCAAVMLGIAVWEQVQLKRAGQRTLPAMAVATFIIAALSYNLSYLLVSDLFALILIATTTHSLQYHLINWTRNNTRFAHTEDPGEKKLLLARLSTRKALPLYIAFFGGLGILAGQLDTVIFAVPLTFVLHHFYMDGALWKSKGNPELAHDLGIVRAG
;
A
#
# COMPACT_ATOMS: atom_id res chain seq x y z
N MET A 1 -24.93 -7.76 -42.58
CA MET A 1 -24.89 -9.04 -41.86
C MET A 1 -23.68 -9.03 -40.94
N ILE A 2 -23.90 -8.74 -39.65
CA ILE A 2 -22.86 -8.72 -38.63
C ILE A 2 -23.19 -9.88 -37.70
N ALA A 3 -22.35 -10.92 -37.71
CA ALA A 3 -22.52 -12.08 -36.87
C ALA A 3 -22.27 -11.68 -35.41
N MET A 4 -23.33 -11.62 -34.61
CA MET A 4 -23.22 -11.59 -33.16
C MET A 4 -22.80 -12.99 -32.70
N ALA A 5 -21.55 -13.11 -32.22
CA ALA A 5 -21.12 -14.28 -31.49
C ALA A 5 -21.84 -14.30 -30.13
N THR A 6 -22.84 -15.17 -30.01
CA THR A 6 -23.43 -15.60 -28.75
C THR A 6 -22.35 -16.22 -27.87
N PHE A 7 -21.93 -15.50 -26.83
CA PHE A 7 -21.17 -16.10 -25.73
C PHE A 7 -22.12 -17.00 -24.94
N ALA A 8 -21.91 -18.31 -25.07
CA ALA A 8 -22.56 -19.31 -24.25
C ALA A 8 -22.26 -19.02 -22.78
N THR A 9 -23.30 -18.75 -21.99
CA THR A 9 -23.27 -18.65 -20.54
C THR A 9 -23.08 -20.05 -19.95
N GLY A 10 -21.86 -20.55 -20.00
CA GLY A 10 -21.43 -21.67 -19.17
C GLY A 10 -21.26 -21.16 -17.75
N THR A 11 -22.25 -21.42 -16.89
CA THR A 11 -22.16 -21.23 -15.44
C THR A 11 -21.27 -22.30 -14.84
N ASP A 12 -19.97 -22.26 -15.14
CA ASP A 12 -18.98 -22.86 -14.26
C ASP A 12 -18.79 -21.87 -13.11
N GLU A 13 -19.53 -22.12 -12.01
CA GLU A 13 -19.08 -21.67 -10.70
C GLU A 13 -17.58 -21.97 -10.62
N LEU A 14 -16.77 -20.94 -10.32
CA LEU A 14 -15.36 -21.11 -9.95
C LEU A 14 -15.29 -21.97 -8.68
N LYS A 15 -15.48 -23.28 -8.84
CA LYS A 15 -15.19 -24.29 -7.85
C LYS A 15 -13.68 -24.32 -7.77
N ASN A 16 -13.16 -23.79 -6.66
CA ASN A 16 -11.81 -24.10 -6.20
C ASN A 16 -11.64 -25.62 -6.32
N THR A 17 -10.61 -26.08 -7.03
CA THR A 17 -10.38 -27.45 -7.53
C THR A 17 -10.44 -28.58 -6.49
N ASP A 18 -10.70 -28.27 -5.22
CA ASP A 18 -10.54 -29.16 -4.09
C ASP A 18 -11.85 -29.40 -3.30
N GLY A 19 -12.98 -28.78 -3.66
CA GLY A 19 -14.25 -28.92 -2.90
C GLY A 19 -14.21 -28.37 -1.45
N VAL A 20 -13.03 -27.95 -0.98
CA VAL A 20 -12.81 -27.29 0.30
C VAL A 20 -12.82 -25.79 0.06
N ASN A 21 -13.70 -25.07 0.76
CA ASN A 21 -13.69 -23.61 0.86
C ASN A 21 -12.32 -23.17 1.41
N ARG A 22 -11.33 -22.98 0.54
CA ARG A 22 -10.03 -22.45 0.95
C ARG A 22 -10.30 -21.05 1.48
N PRO A 23 -9.93 -20.74 2.73
CA PRO A 23 -10.10 -19.39 3.28
C PRO A 23 -9.45 -18.38 2.34
N GLY A 24 -10.05 -17.18 2.25
CA GLY A 24 -9.72 -16.17 1.25
C GLY A 24 -8.37 -15.48 1.47
N TRP A 25 -7.28 -16.24 1.49
CA TRP A 25 -5.89 -15.80 1.58
C TRP A 25 -5.41 -15.26 0.23
N PHE A 26 -4.43 -14.36 0.23
CA PHE A 26 -3.76 -13.93 -0.99
C PHE A 26 -2.95 -15.07 -1.60
N VAL A 27 -2.05 -15.68 -0.81
CA VAL A 27 -1.21 -16.78 -1.28
C VAL A 27 -1.50 -18.05 -0.49
N SER A 28 -1.33 -17.99 0.83
CA SER A 28 -1.65 -19.09 1.74
C SER A 28 -1.62 -18.58 3.18
N ARG A 29 -2.30 -19.27 4.10
CA ARG A 29 -2.28 -18.92 5.54
C ARG A 29 -0.87 -18.65 6.08
N ARG A 30 0.10 -19.53 5.76
CA ARG A 30 1.47 -19.40 6.28
C ARG A 30 2.17 -18.19 5.69
N VAL A 31 2.08 -18.00 4.37
CA VAL A 31 2.74 -16.89 3.67
C VAL A 31 2.15 -15.56 4.13
N ASP A 32 0.83 -15.41 4.10
CA ASP A 32 0.17 -14.17 4.49
C ASP A 32 0.49 -13.78 5.94
N ILE A 33 0.47 -14.75 6.88
CA ILE A 33 0.80 -14.48 8.29
C ILE A 33 2.27 -14.12 8.47
N LEU A 34 3.19 -14.96 7.98
CA LEU A 34 4.62 -14.78 8.20
C LEU A 34 5.15 -13.53 7.47
N PHE A 35 4.67 -13.27 6.26
CA PHE A 35 5.16 -12.18 5.44
C PHE A 35 4.55 -10.84 5.84
N VAL A 36 3.22 -10.76 6.02
CA VAL A 36 2.58 -9.47 6.33
C VAL A 36 2.68 -9.13 7.80
N PHE A 37 2.30 -10.07 8.69
CA PHE A 37 2.25 -9.77 10.12
C PHE A 37 3.57 -10.07 10.84
N GLY A 38 4.29 -11.12 10.43
CA GLY A 38 5.58 -11.47 11.02
C GLY A 38 6.68 -10.51 10.58
N LEU A 39 7.04 -10.56 9.29
CA LEU A 39 8.15 -9.79 8.74
C LEU A 39 7.89 -8.28 8.79
N GLY A 40 6.66 -7.83 8.50
CA GLY A 40 6.28 -6.42 8.61
C GLY A 40 6.50 -5.86 10.02
N ALA A 41 6.00 -6.57 11.05
CA ALA A 41 6.18 -6.15 12.43
C ALA A 41 7.64 -6.24 12.88
N LEU A 42 8.37 -7.28 12.47
CA LEU A 42 9.80 -7.41 12.76
C LEU A 42 10.60 -6.26 12.17
N LEU A 43 10.37 -5.90 10.91
CA LEU A 43 11.03 -4.77 10.26
C LEU A 43 10.71 -3.45 10.94
N SER A 44 9.44 -3.21 11.31
CA SER A 44 9.07 -2.02 12.11
C SER A 44 9.81 -1.99 13.45
N ALA A 45 9.90 -3.12 14.16
CA ALA A 45 10.58 -3.19 15.45
C ALA A 45 12.10 -2.96 15.31
N VAL A 46 12.73 -3.52 14.28
CA VAL A 46 14.15 -3.30 13.99
C VAL A 46 14.43 -1.84 13.65
N LEU A 47 13.63 -1.23 12.78
CA LEU A 47 13.78 0.19 12.43
C LEU A 47 13.52 1.10 13.63
N PHE A 48 12.53 0.79 14.46
CA PHE A 48 12.26 1.51 15.70
C PHE A 48 13.43 1.42 16.68
N ALA A 49 13.95 0.23 16.92
CA ALA A 49 15.12 0.04 17.80
C ALA A 49 16.37 0.75 17.25
N ALA A 50 16.51 0.83 15.92
CA ALA A 50 17.63 1.51 15.27
C ALA A 50 17.51 3.04 15.28
N ASP A 51 16.34 3.63 15.53
CA ASP A 51 16.11 5.09 15.42
C ASP A 51 17.04 5.91 16.34
N GLY A 52 17.43 5.35 17.49
CA GLY A 52 18.40 5.96 18.41
C GLY A 52 19.84 6.03 17.85
N HIS A 53 20.14 5.28 16.79
CA HIS A 53 21.44 5.22 16.13
C HIS A 53 21.31 5.52 14.64
N LYS A 54 21.37 6.81 14.27
CA LYS A 54 21.02 7.29 12.91
C LYS A 54 21.77 6.60 11.76
N GLY A 55 23.03 6.21 11.95
CA GLY A 55 23.77 5.42 10.95
C GLY A 55 23.19 4.01 10.74
N VAL A 56 22.87 3.30 11.83
CA VAL A 56 22.24 1.96 11.79
C VAL A 56 20.83 2.06 11.22
N PHE A 57 20.07 3.07 11.65
CA PHE A 57 18.76 3.38 11.10
C PHE A 57 18.84 3.59 9.58
N LEU A 58 19.78 4.40 9.08
CA LEU A 58 19.95 4.64 7.65
C LEU A 58 20.28 3.38 6.87
N ILE A 59 21.15 2.50 7.39
CA ILE A 59 21.44 1.21 6.75
C ILE A 59 20.16 0.37 6.65
N GLY A 60 19.39 0.28 7.73
CA GLY A 60 18.11 -0.42 7.76
C GLY A 60 17.10 0.20 6.80
N ALA A 61 17.03 1.55 6.76
CA ALA A 61 16.11 2.30 5.93
C ALA A 61 16.41 2.13 4.44
N VAL A 62 17.69 2.23 4.05
CA VAL A 62 18.14 1.97 2.69
C VAL A 62 17.88 0.52 2.32
N THR A 63 18.19 -0.43 3.19
CA THR A 63 17.94 -1.86 2.93
C THR A 63 16.45 -2.13 2.73
N PHE A 64 15.59 -1.60 3.59
CA PHE A 64 14.15 -1.70 3.44
C PHE A 64 13.66 -1.01 2.16
N SER A 65 14.20 0.17 1.85
CA SER A 65 13.86 0.91 0.64
C SER A 65 14.19 0.12 -0.63
N LEU A 66 15.40 -0.44 -0.70
CA LEU A 66 15.88 -1.20 -1.84
C LEU A 66 15.18 -2.55 -2.02
N LEU A 67 14.85 -3.23 -0.92
CA LEU A 67 14.31 -4.60 -0.98
C LEU A 67 12.79 -4.66 -0.97
N SER A 68 12.11 -3.62 -0.46
CA SER A 68 10.66 -3.61 -0.31
C SER A 68 10.03 -2.33 -0.82
N ASP A 69 10.49 -1.16 -0.37
CA ASP A 69 9.81 0.11 -0.64
C ASP A 69 9.85 0.50 -2.14
N LEU A 70 11.01 0.81 -2.70
CA LEU A 70 11.10 1.13 -4.12
C LEU A 70 10.59 -0.01 -5.03
N PRO A 71 10.87 -1.31 -4.76
CA PRO A 71 10.25 -2.40 -5.47
C PRO A 71 8.71 -2.32 -5.53
N HIS A 72 8.02 -1.99 -4.43
CA HIS A 72 6.55 -1.91 -4.47
C HIS A 72 6.08 -0.76 -5.38
N VAL A 73 6.70 0.41 -5.30
CA VAL A 73 6.43 1.56 -6.19
C VAL A 73 6.64 1.21 -7.66
N LEU A 74 7.75 0.53 -7.94
CA LEU A 74 8.12 0.13 -9.28
C LEU A 74 7.20 -0.96 -9.83
N THR A 75 6.63 -1.82 -9.00
CA THR A 75 5.64 -2.80 -9.45
C THR A 75 4.32 -2.15 -9.88
N THR A 76 3.88 -1.07 -9.21
CA THR A 76 2.77 -0.22 -9.69
C THR A 76 3.08 0.33 -11.07
N THR A 77 4.27 0.91 -11.21
CA THR A 77 4.75 1.51 -12.45
C THR A 77 4.79 0.45 -13.56
N ALA A 78 5.38 -0.71 -13.31
CA ALA A 78 5.44 -1.81 -14.26
C ALA A 78 4.04 -2.29 -14.69
N ARG A 79 3.07 -2.37 -13.77
CA ARG A 79 1.68 -2.71 -14.12
C ARG A 79 1.06 -1.67 -15.04
N VAL A 80 1.20 -0.38 -14.73
CA VAL A 80 0.64 0.72 -15.51
C VAL A 80 1.19 0.77 -16.94
N TRP A 81 2.51 0.62 -17.09
CA TRP A 81 3.18 0.84 -18.37
C TRP A 81 3.39 -0.45 -19.19
N MET A 82 3.51 -1.61 -18.55
CA MET A 82 3.85 -2.87 -19.22
C MET A 82 2.65 -3.80 -19.44
N ASP A 83 1.52 -3.58 -18.75
CA ASP A 83 0.34 -4.43 -18.90
C ASP A 83 -0.57 -3.93 -20.03
N PRO A 84 -0.73 -4.68 -21.13
CA PRO A 84 -1.57 -4.24 -22.25
C PRO A 84 -3.04 -4.03 -21.86
N ARG A 85 -3.57 -4.80 -20.91
CA ARG A 85 -4.97 -4.68 -20.45
C ARG A 85 -5.22 -3.39 -19.70
N GLU A 86 -4.24 -2.94 -18.92
CA GLU A 86 -4.33 -1.68 -18.19
C GLU A 86 -4.20 -0.49 -19.14
N ARG A 87 -3.26 -0.57 -20.10
CA ARG A 87 -3.07 0.47 -21.10
C ARG A 87 -4.30 0.65 -22.00
N SER A 88 -4.87 -0.43 -22.53
CA SER A 88 -6.06 -0.33 -23.39
C SER A 88 -7.24 0.34 -22.66
N ARG A 89 -7.33 0.20 -21.34
CA ARG A 89 -8.43 0.72 -20.53
C ARG A 89 -8.22 2.14 -20.05
N PHE A 90 -6.99 2.51 -19.65
CA PHE A 90 -6.74 3.75 -18.89
C PHE A 90 -5.48 4.52 -19.34
N TRP A 91 -4.94 4.27 -20.55
CA TRP A 91 -3.71 4.92 -21.02
C TRP A 91 -3.68 6.44 -20.85
N ALA A 92 -4.69 7.14 -21.34
CA ALA A 92 -4.74 8.61 -21.25
C ALA A 92 -4.73 9.08 -19.79
N HIS A 93 -5.44 8.38 -18.91
CA HIS A 93 -5.46 8.68 -17.48
C HIS A 93 -4.07 8.52 -16.85
N TYR A 94 -3.33 7.47 -17.21
CA TYR A 94 -1.99 7.20 -16.71
C TYR A 94 -0.96 8.22 -17.20
N VAL A 95 -1.00 8.57 -18.49
CA VAL A 95 -0.09 9.58 -19.06
C VAL A 95 -0.39 10.97 -18.50
N ILE A 96 -1.65 11.41 -18.50
CA ILE A 96 -2.02 12.75 -18.02
C ILE A 96 -1.65 12.89 -16.54
N SER A 97 -1.99 11.90 -15.71
CA SER A 97 -1.64 11.96 -14.28
C SER A 97 -0.13 11.95 -14.04
N PHE A 98 0.65 11.20 -14.83
CA PHE A 98 2.11 11.23 -14.73
C PHE A 98 2.68 12.60 -15.12
N VAL A 99 2.22 13.18 -16.23
CA VAL A 99 2.64 14.52 -16.66
C VAL A 99 2.30 15.58 -15.62
N VAL A 100 1.09 15.54 -15.04
CA VAL A 100 0.67 16.48 -14.00
C VAL A 100 1.54 16.33 -12.74
N VAL A 101 1.78 15.11 -12.27
CA VAL A 101 2.64 14.87 -11.10
C VAL A 101 4.08 15.31 -11.38
N ALA A 102 4.64 14.94 -12.54
CA ALA A 102 5.98 15.32 -12.95
C ALA A 102 6.14 16.85 -13.07
N ALA A 103 5.13 17.54 -13.60
CA ALA A 103 5.11 19.00 -13.68
C ALA A 103 5.12 19.63 -12.29
N ILE A 104 4.26 19.18 -11.37
CA ILE A 104 4.22 19.70 -9.99
C ILE A 104 5.55 19.47 -9.28
N VAL A 105 6.08 18.24 -9.33
CA VAL A 105 7.36 17.90 -8.68
C VAL A 105 8.51 18.68 -9.30
N GLY A 106 8.57 18.75 -10.63
CA GLY A 106 9.58 19.50 -11.36
C GLY A 106 9.56 20.99 -11.03
N THR A 107 8.38 21.63 -11.05
CA THR A 107 8.23 23.04 -10.71
C THR A 107 8.68 23.33 -9.27
N LEU A 108 8.26 22.51 -8.29
CA LEU A 108 8.65 22.72 -6.90
C LEU A 108 10.14 22.47 -6.68
N TRP A 109 10.70 21.43 -7.30
CA TRP A 109 12.12 21.11 -7.19
C TRP A 109 13.01 22.19 -7.80
N PHE A 110 12.82 22.49 -9.10
CA PHE A 110 13.65 23.46 -9.82
C PHE A 110 13.40 24.90 -9.36
N GLY A 111 12.25 25.19 -8.76
CA GLY A 111 11.99 26.46 -8.11
C GLY A 111 12.66 26.63 -6.73
N GLY A 112 13.24 25.57 -6.15
CA GLY A 112 13.80 25.59 -4.80
C GLY A 112 12.78 25.42 -3.66
N TRP A 113 11.56 24.97 -3.94
CA TRP A 113 10.44 24.82 -2.99
C TRP A 113 10.43 23.43 -2.34
N MET A 114 11.56 23.02 -1.75
CA MET A 114 11.71 21.69 -1.14
C MET A 114 10.70 21.45 0.00
N VAL A 115 10.51 22.43 0.89
CA VAL A 115 9.63 22.26 2.07
C VAL A 115 8.18 21.97 1.67
N PRO A 116 7.56 22.74 0.75
CA PRO A 116 6.24 22.39 0.20
C PRO A 116 6.21 21.02 -0.49
N LEU A 117 7.25 20.64 -1.23
CA LEU A 117 7.34 19.34 -1.89
C LEU A 117 7.34 18.19 -0.86
N LEU A 118 8.12 18.31 0.20
CA LEU A 118 8.15 17.36 1.31
C LEU A 118 6.83 17.34 2.09
N ALA A 119 6.17 18.49 2.25
CA ALA A 119 4.85 18.57 2.86
C ALA A 119 3.81 17.77 2.06
N ILE A 120 3.77 17.95 0.73
CA ILE A 120 2.87 17.19 -0.16
C ILE A 120 3.13 15.70 0.00
N TRP A 121 4.40 15.28 -0.03
CA TRP A 121 4.77 13.88 0.17
C TRP A 121 4.33 13.35 1.54
N ALA A 122 4.69 14.01 2.63
CA ALA A 122 4.40 13.57 3.98
C ALA A 122 2.90 13.45 4.25
N TYR A 123 2.11 14.45 3.84
CA TYR A 123 0.66 14.41 4.03
C TYR A 123 -0.03 13.40 3.12
N TRP A 124 0.37 13.30 1.85
CA TRP A 124 -0.27 12.35 0.93
C TRP A 124 0.07 10.90 1.30
N GLN A 125 1.31 10.64 1.73
CA GLN A 125 1.75 9.31 2.19
C GLN A 125 0.80 8.74 3.26
N VAL A 126 0.41 9.55 4.26
CA VAL A 126 -0.50 9.15 5.33
C VAL A 126 -1.82 8.64 4.76
N PHE A 127 -2.43 9.39 3.85
CA PHE A 127 -3.71 9.02 3.25
C PHE A 127 -3.58 7.85 2.26
N HIS A 128 -2.47 7.76 1.54
CA HIS A 128 -2.20 6.69 0.60
C HIS A 128 -2.15 5.34 1.32
N VAL A 129 -1.30 5.22 2.36
CA VAL A 129 -1.13 3.98 3.12
C VAL A 129 -2.43 3.58 3.83
N LEU A 130 -3.15 4.55 4.39
CA LEU A 130 -4.43 4.32 5.05
C LEU A 130 -5.51 3.80 4.08
N LYS A 131 -5.59 4.37 2.87
CA LYS A 131 -6.48 3.88 1.81
C LYS A 131 -6.09 2.46 1.39
N GLN A 132 -4.79 2.16 1.35
CA GLN A 132 -4.29 0.84 0.99
C GLN A 132 -4.63 -0.23 2.03
N HIS A 133 -4.44 0.05 3.33
CA HIS A 133 -4.90 -0.86 4.39
C HIS A 133 -6.40 -1.13 4.28
N PHE A 134 -7.22 -0.11 4.04
CA PHE A 134 -8.66 -0.30 3.82
C PHE A 134 -8.96 -1.13 2.56
N GLY A 135 -8.21 -0.92 1.47
CA GLY A 135 -8.29 -1.74 0.26
C GLY A 135 -8.04 -3.22 0.54
N ILE A 136 -6.97 -3.53 1.27
CA ILE A 136 -6.60 -4.89 1.67
C ILE A 136 -7.65 -5.53 2.58
N ILE A 137 -8.18 -4.79 3.56
CA ILE A 137 -9.30 -5.22 4.40
C ILE A 137 -10.50 -5.63 3.53
N ASN A 138 -10.83 -4.81 2.53
CA ASN A 138 -11.95 -5.09 1.63
C ASN A 138 -11.71 -6.30 0.75
N ILE A 139 -10.48 -6.54 0.30
CA ILE A 139 -10.15 -7.72 -0.51
C ILE A 139 -10.25 -8.98 0.35
N TYR A 140 -9.64 -9.01 1.53
CA TYR A 140 -9.81 -10.14 2.47
C TYR A 140 -11.29 -10.38 2.80
N ALA A 141 -12.06 -9.32 3.06
CA ALA A 141 -13.48 -9.41 3.30
C ALA A 141 -14.21 -10.03 2.09
N ALA A 142 -13.95 -9.55 0.87
CA ALA A 142 -14.58 -10.04 -0.35
C ALA A 142 -14.22 -11.49 -0.66
N LYS A 143 -12.94 -11.88 -0.54
CA LYS A 143 -12.47 -13.26 -0.75
C LYS A 143 -13.10 -14.27 0.24
N ASN A 144 -13.54 -13.82 1.41
CA ASN A 144 -14.23 -14.65 2.40
C ASN A 144 -15.77 -14.50 2.34
N GLY A 145 -16.30 -13.87 1.29
CA GLY A 145 -17.74 -13.70 1.08
C GLY A 145 -18.42 -12.76 2.08
N TYR A 146 -17.69 -11.83 2.71
CA TYR A 146 -18.27 -10.82 3.58
C TYR A 146 -19.06 -9.79 2.76
N LYS A 147 -20.37 -9.75 2.99
CA LYS A 147 -21.32 -8.81 2.35
C LYS A 147 -21.80 -7.70 3.29
N GLY A 148 -21.33 -7.69 4.54
CA GLY A 148 -21.75 -6.71 5.54
C GLY A 148 -21.30 -5.27 5.22
N PRO A 149 -21.79 -4.29 6.01
CA PRO A 149 -21.39 -2.90 5.87
C PRO A 149 -19.87 -2.70 6.02
N ARG A 150 -19.33 -1.73 5.28
CA ARG A 150 -17.90 -1.40 5.25
C ARG A 150 -17.59 0.02 5.73
N ASN A 151 -18.60 0.88 5.81
CA ASN A 151 -18.41 2.30 6.14
C ASN A 151 -17.94 2.51 7.58
N ARG A 152 -18.51 1.80 8.56
CA ARG A 152 -18.11 1.96 9.97
C ARG A 152 -16.67 1.51 10.20
N ILE A 153 -16.27 0.37 9.65
CA ILE A 153 -14.86 -0.09 9.69
C ILE A 153 -13.92 0.90 8.99
N LYS A 154 -14.32 1.46 7.84
CA LYS A 154 -13.53 2.49 7.13
C LYS A 154 -13.27 3.71 8.01
N TYR A 155 -14.31 4.28 8.60
CA TYR A 155 -14.20 5.48 9.43
C TYR A 155 -13.50 5.19 10.76
N ALA A 156 -13.70 4.01 11.35
CA ALA A 156 -12.95 3.56 12.50
C ALA A 156 -11.46 3.47 12.20
N LEU A 157 -11.07 2.85 11.07
CA LEU A 157 -9.67 2.76 10.66
C LEU A 157 -9.08 4.15 10.47
N TYR A 158 -9.81 5.03 9.78
CA TYR A 158 -9.33 6.37 9.50
C TYR A 158 -9.16 7.18 10.79
N ALA A 159 -10.14 7.15 11.69
CA ALA A 159 -10.06 7.88 12.93
C ALA A 159 -8.92 7.36 13.84
N VAL A 160 -8.80 6.03 13.98
CA VAL A 160 -7.75 5.39 14.80
C VAL A 160 -6.34 5.65 14.27
N CYS A 161 -6.15 5.69 12.94
CA CYS A 161 -4.85 5.98 12.35
C CYS A 161 -4.53 7.48 12.26
N LEU A 162 -5.53 8.35 12.08
CA LEU A 162 -5.32 9.81 11.96
C LEU A 162 -5.20 10.52 13.31
N ALA A 163 -5.78 9.99 14.40
CA ALA A 163 -5.63 10.56 15.73
C ALA A 163 -4.15 10.70 16.19
N PRO A 164 -3.29 9.66 16.08
CA PRO A 164 -1.88 9.82 16.43
C PRO A 164 -1.11 10.70 15.43
N VAL A 165 -1.55 10.80 14.16
CA VAL A 165 -1.01 11.77 13.20
C VAL A 165 -1.28 13.20 13.65
N LEU A 166 -2.50 13.48 14.12
CA LEU A 166 -2.86 14.80 14.67
C LEU A 166 -2.03 15.13 15.91
N TYR A 167 -1.83 14.16 16.81
CA TYR A 167 -0.91 14.31 17.94
C TYR A 167 0.50 14.66 17.45
N ARG A 168 1.07 13.88 16.53
CA ARG A 168 2.42 14.14 16.02
C ARG A 168 2.53 15.51 15.35
N ALA A 169 1.54 15.90 14.56
CA ALA A 169 1.48 17.22 13.94
C ALA A 169 1.47 18.34 14.99
N SER A 170 0.78 18.15 16.13
CA SER A 170 0.80 19.13 17.25
C SER A 170 2.17 19.26 17.92
N GLN A 171 3.02 18.24 17.82
CA GLN A 171 4.39 18.22 18.35
C GLN A 171 5.42 18.72 17.32
N GLY A 172 4.99 19.02 16.09
CA GLY A 172 5.86 19.35 14.97
C GLY A 172 6.29 18.15 14.13
N LEU A 173 6.57 18.41 12.86
CA LEU A 173 6.95 17.42 11.84
C LEU A 173 8.37 17.73 11.35
N ASN A 174 9.37 17.10 11.98
CA ASN A 174 10.77 17.42 11.76
C ASN A 174 11.55 16.22 11.22
N PHE A 175 12.41 16.46 10.24
CA PHE A 175 13.43 15.51 9.81
C PHE A 175 14.67 15.67 10.69
N SER A 176 15.27 14.57 11.15
CA SER A 176 16.57 14.58 11.81
C SER A 176 17.68 14.88 10.81
N GLU A 177 18.89 15.01 11.32
CA GLU A 177 20.08 15.08 10.51
C GLU A 177 20.47 13.69 10.00
N TYR A 178 20.43 13.54 8.67
CA TYR A 178 20.90 12.34 7.96
C TYR A 178 22.09 12.66 7.07
N VAL A 179 23.15 11.86 7.23
CA VAL A 179 24.40 11.96 6.48
C VAL A 179 24.75 10.58 5.93
N VAL A 180 25.02 10.50 4.63
CA VAL A 180 25.41 9.29 3.92
C VAL A 180 26.75 9.54 3.24
N PHE A 181 27.76 8.74 3.56
CA PHE A 181 29.13 8.90 3.04
C PHE A 181 29.71 10.33 3.19
N GLY A 182 29.38 11.02 4.29
CA GLY A 182 29.82 12.40 4.54
C GLY A 182 28.99 13.48 3.84
N HIS A 183 27.98 13.11 3.05
CA HIS A 183 27.06 14.05 2.39
C HIS A 183 25.72 14.10 3.12
N ARG A 184 25.28 15.31 3.49
CA ARG A 184 23.96 15.53 4.09
C ARG A 184 22.87 15.33 3.04
N LEU A 185 21.83 14.57 3.37
CA LEU A 185 20.69 14.37 2.47
C LEU A 185 19.90 15.68 2.29
N PRO A 186 19.27 15.91 1.11
CA PRO A 186 18.57 17.17 0.80
C PRO A 186 17.44 17.53 1.77
N PHE A 187 16.82 16.53 2.41
CA PHE A 187 15.71 16.72 3.34
C PHE A 187 16.12 16.80 4.81
N SER A 188 17.40 16.56 5.13
CA SER A 188 17.90 16.50 6.51
C SER A 188 17.71 17.81 7.25
N ASN A 189 17.28 17.74 8.51
CA ASN A 189 17.05 18.89 9.40
C ASN A 189 16.15 19.98 8.77
N LEU A 190 15.17 19.54 7.97
CA LEU A 190 14.04 20.36 7.53
C LEU A 190 12.82 20.08 8.40
N SER A 191 11.85 20.99 8.36
CA SER A 191 10.59 20.85 9.08
C SER A 191 9.42 21.14 8.13
N VAL A 192 8.40 20.30 8.21
CA VAL A 192 7.14 20.52 7.49
C VAL A 192 6.28 21.48 8.31
N PRO A 193 5.83 22.61 7.74
CA PRO A 193 5.02 23.57 8.47
C PRO A 193 3.68 22.95 8.86
N VAL A 194 3.33 23.13 10.13
CA VAL A 194 2.03 22.75 10.70
C VAL A 194 1.48 23.97 11.43
N PRO A 195 0.20 24.36 11.21
CA PRO A 195 -0.41 25.38 12.04
C PRO A 195 -0.46 24.92 13.51
N PRO A 196 -0.47 25.84 14.49
CA PRO A 196 -0.64 25.46 15.89
C PRO A 196 -1.92 24.63 16.08
N ILE A 197 -1.78 23.43 16.66
CA ILE A 197 -2.90 22.53 16.96
C ILE A 197 -3.14 22.53 18.47
N PRO A 198 -4.23 23.14 18.95
CA PRO A 198 -4.59 23.11 20.37
C PRO A 198 -4.75 21.70 20.92
N GLY A 199 -4.34 21.47 22.17
CA GLY A 199 -4.42 20.16 22.81
C GLY A 199 -5.83 19.56 22.87
N PHE A 200 -6.88 20.39 22.97
CA PHE A 200 -8.26 19.90 22.95
C PHE A 200 -8.66 19.28 21.60
N LEU A 201 -8.06 19.72 20.47
CA LEU A 201 -8.29 19.09 19.16
C LEU A 201 -7.64 17.71 19.10
N VAL A 202 -6.46 17.56 19.70
CA VAL A 202 -5.78 16.25 19.81
C VAL A 202 -6.62 15.28 20.63
N ILE A 203 -7.08 15.71 21.82
CA ILE A 203 -7.98 14.91 22.66
C ILE A 203 -9.27 14.58 21.90
N GLY A 204 -9.88 15.56 21.23
CA GLY A 204 -11.06 15.36 20.40
C GLY A 204 -10.84 14.34 19.28
N GLY A 205 -9.65 14.31 18.67
CA GLY A 205 -9.23 13.30 17.70
C GLY A 205 -9.25 11.88 18.27
N PHE A 206 -8.69 11.67 19.46
CA PHE A 206 -8.70 10.37 20.14
C PHE A 206 -10.10 9.96 20.62
N VAL A 207 -10.91 10.91 21.11
CA VAL A 207 -12.31 10.65 21.47
C VAL A 207 -13.11 10.21 20.23
N CYS A 208 -12.94 10.91 19.10
CA CYS A 208 -13.56 10.53 17.83
C CYS A 208 -13.12 9.13 17.39
N ALA A 209 -11.82 8.81 17.49
CA ALA A 209 -11.30 7.48 17.21
C ALA A 209 -11.93 6.39 18.08
N ALA A 210 -12.03 6.61 19.40
CA ALA A 210 -12.65 5.68 20.33
C ALA A 210 -14.14 5.46 20.03
N VAL A 211 -14.89 6.52 19.73
CA VAL A 211 -16.31 6.45 19.37
C VAL A 211 -16.50 5.68 18.06
N MET A 212 -15.73 5.99 17.01
CA MET A 212 -15.84 5.32 15.72
C MET A 212 -15.45 3.83 15.81
N LEU A 213 -14.43 3.50 16.60
CA LEU A 213 -14.05 2.13 16.88
C LEU A 213 -15.16 1.39 17.65
N GLY A 214 -15.72 2.01 18.70
CA GLY A 214 -16.83 1.45 19.46
C GLY A 214 -18.06 1.16 18.59
N ILE A 215 -18.42 2.08 17.69
CA ILE A 215 -19.50 1.92 16.72
C ILE A 215 -19.20 0.76 15.74
N ALA A 216 -17.97 0.63 15.25
CA ALA A 216 -17.60 -0.46 14.35
C ALA A 216 -17.58 -1.83 15.05
N VAL A 217 -17.07 -1.91 16.29
CA VAL A 217 -17.10 -3.13 17.10
C VAL A 217 -18.54 -3.53 17.43
N TRP A 218 -19.38 -2.56 17.83
CA TRP A 218 -20.80 -2.79 18.07
C TRP A 218 -21.50 -3.37 16.84
N GLU A 219 -21.25 -2.83 15.64
CA GLU A 219 -21.78 -3.41 14.40
C GLU A 219 -21.37 -4.88 14.22
N GLN A 220 -20.10 -5.23 14.46
CA GLN A 220 -19.64 -6.62 14.34
C GLN A 220 -20.27 -7.54 15.39
N VAL A 221 -20.49 -7.05 16.61
CA VAL A 221 -21.20 -7.80 17.66
C VAL A 221 -22.66 -8.04 17.27
N GLN A 222 -23.34 -7.03 16.72
CA GLN A 222 -24.73 -7.15 16.28
C GLN A 222 -24.86 -8.11 15.08
N LEU A 223 -23.94 -8.06 14.12
CA LEU A 223 -23.88 -9.03 13.02
C LEU A 223 -23.70 -10.46 13.55
N LYS A 224 -22.78 -10.66 14.50
CA LYS A 224 -22.56 -11.96 15.15
C LYS A 224 -23.81 -12.47 15.87
N ARG A 225 -24.48 -11.61 16.64
CA ARG A 225 -25.72 -11.95 17.36
C ARG A 225 -26.87 -12.29 16.41
N ALA A 226 -26.92 -11.63 15.25
CA ALA A 226 -27.89 -11.92 14.20
C ALA A 226 -27.55 -13.15 13.34
N GLY A 227 -26.51 -13.92 13.70
CA GLY A 227 -26.05 -15.08 12.91
C GLY A 227 -25.46 -14.71 11.54
N GLN A 228 -25.17 -13.42 11.30
CA GLN A 228 -24.59 -12.95 10.04
C GLN A 228 -23.07 -13.09 10.06
N ARG A 229 -22.46 -13.20 8.87
CA ARG A 229 -21.00 -13.23 8.73
C ARG A 229 -20.40 -11.89 9.17
N THR A 230 -19.49 -11.95 10.14
CA THR A 230 -18.66 -10.82 10.55
C THR A 230 -17.45 -10.67 9.65
N LEU A 231 -16.70 -9.58 9.83
CA LEU A 231 -15.43 -9.36 9.18
C LEU A 231 -14.49 -10.56 9.45
N PRO A 232 -13.83 -11.13 8.42
CA PRO A 232 -12.97 -12.28 8.61
C PRO A 232 -11.73 -11.90 9.43
N ALA A 233 -11.18 -12.87 10.16
CA ALA A 233 -10.04 -12.66 11.07
C ALA A 233 -8.85 -11.95 10.40
N MET A 234 -8.61 -12.19 9.11
CA MET A 234 -7.54 -11.53 8.36
C MET A 234 -7.77 -10.05 8.09
N ALA A 235 -9.01 -9.68 7.78
CA ALA A 235 -9.36 -8.27 7.65
C ALA A 235 -9.29 -7.56 9.01
N VAL A 236 -9.66 -8.24 10.10
CA VAL A 236 -9.47 -7.73 11.47
C VAL A 236 -7.98 -7.58 11.80
N ALA A 237 -7.15 -8.57 11.47
CA ALA A 237 -5.71 -8.52 11.70
C ALA A 237 -5.04 -7.38 10.90
N THR A 238 -5.44 -7.16 9.64
CA THR A 238 -4.99 -6.01 8.84
C THR A 238 -5.41 -4.68 9.49
N PHE A 239 -6.62 -4.59 10.04
CA PHE A 239 -7.05 -3.41 10.78
C PHE A 239 -6.16 -3.17 12.01
N ILE A 240 -5.94 -4.21 12.81
CA ILE A 240 -5.16 -4.13 14.05
C ILE A 240 -3.72 -3.72 13.74
N ILE A 241 -3.07 -4.36 12.75
CA ILE A 241 -1.68 -4.02 12.43
C ILE A 241 -1.57 -2.59 11.89
N ALA A 242 -2.51 -2.13 11.06
CA ALA A 242 -2.52 -0.73 10.61
C ALA A 242 -2.70 0.25 11.77
N ALA A 243 -3.64 -0.03 12.68
CA ALA A 243 -3.84 0.77 13.88
C ALA A 243 -2.60 0.81 14.77
N LEU A 244 -1.98 -0.34 15.03
CA LEU A 244 -0.75 -0.45 15.82
C LEU A 244 0.42 0.25 15.14
N SER A 245 0.65 0.03 13.84
CA SER A 245 1.74 0.67 13.10
C SER A 245 1.64 2.19 13.15
N TYR A 246 0.45 2.76 12.94
CA TYR A 246 0.25 4.22 13.05
C TYR A 246 0.41 4.72 14.48
N ASN A 247 -0.20 4.06 15.48
CA ASN A 247 -0.12 4.53 16.86
C ASN A 247 1.31 4.43 17.39
N LEU A 248 2.02 3.32 17.18
CA LEU A 248 3.39 3.16 17.65
C LEU A 248 4.34 4.14 16.96
N SER A 249 4.28 4.27 15.63
CA SER A 249 5.17 5.20 14.91
C SER A 249 4.89 6.66 15.28
N TYR A 250 3.64 7.13 15.16
CA TYR A 250 3.33 8.54 15.33
C TYR A 250 3.33 8.98 16.80
N LEU A 251 3.10 8.09 17.78
CA LEU A 251 3.21 8.45 19.20
C LEU A 251 4.65 8.39 19.72
N LEU A 252 5.43 7.40 19.30
CA LEU A 252 6.74 7.13 19.92
C LEU A 252 7.94 7.70 19.15
N VAL A 253 7.82 7.96 17.84
CA VAL A 253 8.94 8.39 16.99
C VAL A 253 8.76 9.84 16.57
N SER A 254 9.71 10.71 16.92
CA SER A 254 9.67 12.14 16.58
C SER A 254 10.24 12.50 15.23
N ASP A 255 11.12 11.66 14.70
CA ASP A 255 11.67 11.84 13.38
C ASP A 255 10.64 11.49 12.29
N LEU A 256 10.35 12.46 11.40
CA LEU A 256 9.35 12.31 10.34
C LEU A 256 9.71 11.23 9.32
N PHE A 257 10.98 11.07 8.98
CA PHE A 257 11.40 10.06 8.01
C PHE A 257 11.28 8.65 8.62
N ALA A 258 11.79 8.46 9.84
CA ALA A 258 11.71 7.21 10.58
C ALA A 258 10.27 6.79 10.86
N LEU A 259 9.42 7.71 11.34
CA LEU A 259 8.03 7.37 11.64
C LEU A 259 7.27 6.98 10.37
N ILE A 260 7.50 7.66 9.23
CA ILE A 260 6.86 7.31 7.96
C ILE A 260 7.30 5.92 7.52
N LEU A 261 8.60 5.65 7.58
CA LEU A 261 9.16 4.37 7.15
C LEU A 261 8.67 3.20 8.00
N ILE A 262 8.65 3.37 9.33
CA ILE A 262 8.15 2.37 10.28
C ILE A 262 6.66 2.10 10.04
N ALA A 263 5.87 3.13 9.70
CA ALA A 263 4.45 3.01 9.40
C ALA A 263 4.19 2.33 8.05
N THR A 264 5.09 2.44 7.07
CA THR A 264 4.91 1.90 5.71
C THR A 264 5.40 0.47 5.51
N THR A 265 6.24 -0.06 6.39
CA THR A 265 6.82 -1.43 6.27
C THR A 265 5.77 -2.48 5.93
N THR A 266 4.71 -2.55 6.73
CA THR A 266 3.65 -3.55 6.60
C THR A 266 2.87 -3.33 5.31
N HIS A 267 2.64 -2.07 4.94
CA HIS A 267 1.95 -1.72 3.70
C HIS A 267 2.73 -2.19 2.46
N SER A 268 4.03 -1.94 2.41
CA SER A 268 4.89 -2.37 1.29
C SER A 268 4.82 -3.88 1.09
N LEU A 269 4.86 -4.68 2.17
CA LEU A 269 4.73 -6.13 2.10
C LEU A 269 3.33 -6.60 1.68
N GLN A 270 2.27 -5.93 2.16
CA GLN A 270 0.90 -6.18 1.69
C GLN A 270 0.78 -5.94 0.18
N TYR A 271 1.49 -4.94 -0.33
CA TYR A 271 1.49 -4.59 -1.75
C TYR A 271 2.17 -5.66 -2.62
N HIS A 272 3.31 -6.16 -2.18
CA HIS A 272 3.98 -7.28 -2.83
C HIS A 272 3.08 -8.52 -2.89
N LEU A 273 2.36 -8.79 -1.79
CA LEU A 273 1.47 -9.93 -1.70
C LEU A 273 0.28 -9.83 -2.68
N ILE A 274 -0.39 -8.68 -2.75
CA ILE A 274 -1.52 -8.49 -3.67
C ILE A 274 -1.08 -8.55 -5.13
N ASN A 275 0.06 -7.95 -5.49
CA ASN A 275 0.61 -8.02 -6.84
C ASN A 275 0.99 -9.45 -7.21
N TRP A 276 1.64 -10.17 -6.29
CA TRP A 276 2.02 -11.55 -6.50
C TRP A 276 0.80 -12.43 -6.75
N THR A 277 -0.24 -12.32 -5.91
CA THR A 277 -1.49 -13.07 -6.09
C THR A 277 -2.14 -12.77 -7.42
N ARG A 278 -2.32 -11.49 -7.75
CA ARG A 278 -2.93 -11.06 -9.00
C ARG A 278 -2.21 -11.65 -10.21
N ASN A 279 -0.89 -11.46 -10.29
CA ASN A 279 -0.12 -11.91 -11.43
C ASN A 279 -0.07 -13.44 -11.50
N ASN A 280 0.12 -14.12 -10.37
CA ASN A 280 0.19 -15.57 -10.36
C ASN A 280 -1.15 -16.21 -10.72
N THR A 281 -2.28 -15.68 -10.23
CA THR A 281 -3.62 -16.14 -10.65
C THR A 281 -3.85 -15.89 -12.14
N ARG A 282 -3.62 -14.68 -12.63
CA ARG A 282 -3.82 -14.37 -14.06
C ARG A 282 -2.97 -15.25 -14.97
N PHE A 283 -1.66 -15.30 -14.72
CA PHE A 283 -0.72 -15.93 -15.66
C PHE A 283 -0.62 -17.45 -15.49
N ALA A 284 -1.05 -18.02 -14.35
CA ALA A 284 -1.18 -19.47 -14.22
C ALA A 284 -2.35 -20.03 -15.05
N HIS A 285 -3.41 -19.25 -15.25
CA HIS A 285 -4.63 -19.68 -15.94
C HIS A 285 -4.73 -19.19 -17.39
N THR A 286 -3.77 -18.39 -17.86
CA THR A 286 -3.82 -17.88 -19.23
C THR A 286 -3.33 -18.93 -20.24
N GLU A 287 -4.15 -19.21 -21.26
CA GLU A 287 -3.75 -20.01 -22.41
C GLU A 287 -3.12 -19.16 -23.53
N ASP A 288 -3.34 -17.84 -23.50
CA ASP A 288 -2.85 -16.89 -24.49
C ASP A 288 -1.30 -16.87 -24.54
N PRO A 289 -0.68 -17.28 -25.66
CA PRO A 289 0.76 -17.20 -25.85
C PRO A 289 1.31 -15.77 -25.74
N GLY A 290 0.51 -14.74 -26.06
CA GLY A 290 0.87 -13.34 -25.94
C GLY A 290 1.07 -12.93 -24.48
N GLU A 291 0.17 -13.34 -23.58
CA GLU A 291 0.30 -13.04 -22.16
C GLU A 291 1.49 -13.76 -21.51
N LYS A 292 1.76 -15.01 -21.89
CA LYS A 292 2.93 -15.76 -21.39
C LYS A 292 4.27 -15.11 -21.76
N LYS A 293 4.31 -14.33 -22.84
CA LYS A 293 5.51 -13.61 -23.29
C LYS A 293 5.78 -12.32 -22.51
N LEU A 294 4.80 -11.78 -21.78
CA LEU A 294 4.96 -10.55 -21.02
C LEU A 294 6.04 -10.71 -19.94
N LEU A 295 6.85 -9.67 -19.73
CA LEU A 295 7.87 -9.68 -18.67
C LEU A 295 7.24 -9.94 -17.30
N LEU A 296 6.07 -9.32 -17.03
CA LEU A 296 5.32 -9.54 -15.79
C LEU A 296 4.94 -11.01 -15.60
N ALA A 297 4.57 -11.72 -16.66
CA ALA A 297 4.25 -13.15 -16.59
C ALA A 297 5.49 -14.00 -16.25
N ARG A 298 6.63 -13.69 -16.87
CA ARG A 298 7.89 -14.41 -16.63
C ARG A 298 8.41 -14.20 -15.21
N LEU A 299 8.35 -12.96 -14.70
CA LEU A 299 8.83 -12.60 -13.37
C LEU A 299 7.92 -13.07 -12.24
N SER A 300 6.62 -13.22 -12.49
CA SER A 300 5.63 -13.57 -11.44
C SER A 300 5.50 -15.08 -11.19
N THR A 301 6.40 -15.89 -11.74
CA THR A 301 6.43 -17.34 -11.46
C THR A 301 7.25 -17.61 -10.19
N ARG A 302 6.87 -18.63 -9.40
CA ARG A 302 7.63 -19.03 -8.20
C ARG A 302 9.12 -19.27 -8.48
N LYS A 303 9.45 -19.86 -9.63
CA LYS A 303 10.83 -20.13 -10.06
C LYS A 303 11.60 -18.83 -10.37
N ALA A 304 10.91 -17.80 -10.82
CA ALA A 304 11.48 -16.49 -11.10
C ALA A 304 11.46 -15.52 -9.91
N LEU A 305 11.01 -15.94 -8.72
CA LEU A 305 10.98 -15.06 -7.54
C LEU A 305 12.35 -14.42 -7.24
N PRO A 306 13.49 -15.14 -7.30
CA PRO A 306 14.80 -14.50 -7.13
C PRO A 306 15.08 -13.44 -8.20
N LEU A 307 14.68 -13.70 -9.45
CA LEU A 307 14.83 -12.75 -10.55
C LEU A 307 13.89 -11.54 -10.39
N TYR A 308 12.67 -11.74 -9.88
CA TYR A 308 11.74 -10.66 -9.54
C TYR A 308 12.34 -9.75 -8.47
N ILE A 309 12.87 -10.33 -7.39
CA ILE A 309 13.53 -9.59 -6.31
C ILE A 309 14.77 -8.87 -6.84
N ALA A 310 15.62 -9.55 -7.62
CA ALA A 310 16.82 -8.95 -8.20
C ALA A 310 16.49 -7.83 -9.20
N PHE A 311 15.46 -7.99 -10.02
CA PHE A 311 15.05 -7.00 -11.01
C PHE A 311 14.51 -5.74 -10.33
N PHE A 312 13.52 -5.87 -9.44
CA PHE A 312 12.94 -4.72 -8.76
C PHE A 312 13.88 -4.12 -7.71
N GLY A 313 14.69 -4.95 -7.05
CA GLY A 313 15.75 -4.49 -6.16
C GLY A 313 16.85 -3.73 -6.90
N GLY A 314 17.28 -4.22 -8.07
CA GLY A 314 18.22 -3.53 -8.94
C GLY A 314 17.69 -2.18 -9.44
N LEU A 315 16.42 -2.14 -9.88
CA LEU A 315 15.76 -0.87 -10.23
C LEU A 315 15.63 0.06 -9.01
N GLY A 316 15.38 -0.49 -7.82
CA GLY A 316 15.39 0.24 -6.56
C GLY A 316 16.76 0.86 -6.27
N ILE A 317 17.85 0.13 -6.49
CA ILE A 317 19.22 0.64 -6.34
C ILE A 317 19.45 1.80 -7.31
N LEU A 318 19.08 1.64 -8.58
CA LEU A 318 19.20 2.70 -9.58
C LEU A 318 18.39 3.93 -9.20
N ALA A 319 17.15 3.76 -8.74
CA ALA A 319 16.32 4.85 -8.25
C ALA A 319 16.93 5.53 -7.00
N GLY A 320 17.46 4.76 -6.06
CA GLY A 320 18.14 5.30 -4.87
C GLY A 320 19.43 6.05 -5.20
N GLN A 321 20.15 5.67 -6.26
CA GLN A 321 21.26 6.50 -6.76
C GLN A 321 20.75 7.84 -7.30
N LEU A 322 19.62 7.83 -8.01
CA LEU A 322 18.98 9.08 -8.46
C LEU A 322 18.51 9.94 -7.28
N ASP A 323 18.11 9.38 -6.14
CA ASP A 323 17.78 10.18 -4.95
C ASP A 323 18.93 11.05 -4.47
N THR A 324 20.17 10.60 -4.68
CA THR A 324 21.38 11.35 -4.32
C THR A 324 21.79 12.42 -5.34
N VAL A 325 21.27 12.36 -6.57
CA VAL A 325 21.61 13.26 -7.68
C VAL A 325 20.46 14.21 -8.01
N ILE A 326 19.26 13.67 -8.23
CA ILE A 326 18.00 14.38 -8.52
C ILE A 326 16.84 13.69 -7.78
N PHE A 327 16.66 14.02 -6.50
CA PHE A 327 15.57 13.51 -5.65
C PHE A 327 14.16 13.70 -6.25
N ALA A 328 13.97 14.68 -7.14
CA ALA A 328 12.71 14.88 -7.86
C ALA A 328 12.29 13.69 -8.73
N VAL A 329 13.22 12.93 -9.30
CA VAL A 329 12.89 11.83 -10.22
C VAL A 329 12.24 10.67 -9.45
N PRO A 330 12.87 10.07 -8.44
CA PRO A 330 12.22 8.99 -7.67
C PRO A 330 10.95 9.50 -6.97
N LEU A 331 10.95 10.74 -6.46
CA LEU A 331 9.76 11.32 -5.85
C LEU A 331 8.58 11.46 -6.82
N THR A 332 8.83 11.69 -8.11
CA THR A 332 7.77 11.71 -9.14
C THR A 332 7.08 10.35 -9.25
N PHE A 333 7.84 9.26 -9.28
CA PHE A 333 7.27 7.90 -9.27
C PHE A 333 6.58 7.59 -7.93
N VAL A 334 7.11 8.12 -6.82
CA VAL A 334 6.49 8.02 -5.49
C VAL A 334 5.11 8.70 -5.48
N LEU A 335 5.00 9.95 -5.90
CA LEU A 335 3.70 10.65 -5.90
C LEU A 335 2.75 10.12 -6.97
N HIS A 336 3.27 9.65 -8.11
CA HIS A 336 2.42 9.05 -9.14
C HIS A 336 1.83 7.72 -8.67
N HIS A 337 2.59 6.85 -7.99
CA HIS A 337 2.02 5.62 -7.46
C HIS A 337 0.97 5.89 -6.38
N PHE A 338 1.14 6.93 -5.54
CA PHE A 338 0.11 7.30 -4.56
C PHE A 338 -1.26 7.53 -5.20
N TYR A 339 -1.26 8.17 -6.37
CA TYR A 339 -2.45 8.42 -7.17
C TYR A 339 -2.95 7.15 -7.88
N MET A 340 -2.06 6.43 -8.57
CA MET A 340 -2.39 5.22 -9.35
C MET A 340 -3.01 4.12 -8.50
N ASP A 341 -2.47 3.88 -7.32
CA ASP A 341 -2.97 2.88 -6.40
C ASP A 341 -4.43 3.14 -5.96
N GLY A 342 -4.83 4.40 -5.89
CA GLY A 342 -6.20 4.80 -5.62
C GLY A 342 -7.20 4.43 -6.74
N ALA A 343 -6.70 4.12 -7.94
CA ALA A 343 -7.50 3.72 -9.11
C ALA A 343 -7.36 2.23 -9.43
N LEU A 344 -6.13 1.69 -9.41
CA LEU A 344 -5.76 0.36 -9.91
C LEU A 344 -6.44 -0.81 -9.17
N TRP A 345 -6.75 -0.64 -7.89
CA TRP A 345 -7.23 -1.73 -7.03
C TRP A 345 -8.75 -1.79 -6.86
N LYS A 346 -9.49 -0.99 -7.65
CA LYS A 346 -10.96 -0.92 -7.57
C LYS A 346 -11.64 -2.06 -8.35
N SER A 347 -11.90 -3.18 -7.67
CA SER A 347 -12.55 -4.38 -8.25
C SER A 347 -14.05 -4.22 -8.57
N LYS A 348 -14.76 -3.27 -7.96
CA LYS A 348 -16.21 -3.08 -8.15
C LYS A 348 -16.58 -2.82 -9.62
N GLY A 349 -15.74 -2.11 -10.36
CA GLY A 349 -15.89 -1.85 -11.80
C GLY A 349 -14.98 -2.67 -12.70
N ASN A 350 -14.20 -3.61 -12.17
CA ASN A 350 -13.20 -4.36 -12.92
C ASN A 350 -13.35 -5.87 -12.64
N PRO A 351 -14.21 -6.58 -13.40
CA PRO A 351 -14.45 -8.02 -13.22
C PRO A 351 -13.18 -8.86 -13.39
N GLU A 352 -12.32 -8.53 -14.35
CA GLU A 352 -11.04 -9.21 -14.57
C GLU A 352 -10.13 -9.08 -13.36
N LEU A 353 -9.99 -7.87 -12.79
CA LEU A 353 -9.23 -7.69 -11.57
C LEU A 353 -9.83 -8.45 -10.38
N ALA A 354 -11.15 -8.52 -10.28
CA ALA A 354 -11.80 -9.31 -9.24
C ALA A 354 -11.44 -10.80 -9.38
N HIS A 355 -11.49 -11.33 -10.60
CA HIS A 355 -11.06 -12.68 -10.93
C HIS A 355 -9.58 -12.90 -10.60
N ASP A 356 -8.69 -12.02 -11.06
CA ASP A 356 -7.25 -12.12 -10.83
C ASP A 356 -6.90 -12.06 -9.34
N LEU A 357 -7.68 -11.36 -8.52
CA LEU A 357 -7.51 -11.33 -7.06
C LEU A 357 -8.08 -12.56 -6.35
N GLY A 358 -8.75 -13.46 -7.08
CA GLY A 358 -9.47 -14.61 -6.53
C GLY A 358 -10.70 -14.18 -5.72
N ILE A 359 -11.33 -13.06 -6.08
CA ILE A 359 -12.60 -12.63 -5.50
C ILE A 359 -13.71 -13.27 -6.32
N VAL A 360 -14.30 -14.33 -5.78
CA VAL A 360 -15.48 -14.97 -6.36
C VAL A 360 -16.65 -14.00 -6.27
N ARG A 361 -17.11 -13.44 -7.40
CA ARG A 361 -18.44 -12.83 -7.45
C ARG A 361 -19.43 -13.99 -7.41
N ALA A 362 -20.17 -14.11 -6.31
CA ALA A 362 -21.41 -14.89 -6.35
C ALA A 362 -22.28 -14.26 -7.45
N GLY A 363 -22.76 -15.09 -8.38
CA GLY A 363 -23.68 -14.70 -9.44
C GLY A 363 -24.91 -13.97 -8.92
#